data_AF-A0A9D3S1M0-F1
#
_entry.id   AF-A0A9D3S1M0-F1
#
_cell.length_a   1.000
_cell.length_b   1.000
_cell.length_c   1.000
_cell.angle_alpha   90.00
_cell.angle_beta   90.00
_cell.angle_gamma   90.00
#
_symmetry.space_group_name_H-M   'P 1'
#
loop_
_entity.id
_entity.type
_entity.pdbx_description
1 polymer ?
#
loop_
_entity_poly.entity_id
_entity_poly.type
_entity_poly.pdbx_seq_one_letter_code
_entity_poly.pdbx_strand_id
1 'polypeptide(L)'
;MGSTVRLFPSQVSNVEVLIIVADLENQQSAAAMPAQPALREPEEEMELEGDPEVPEANGELEEEREREGGEEMMEESCEDHESERGSDLEESEVEEEEEEEEEESSEMDDEDCERRRSECLDEMSDLEKQFLELKEKLFRERLSQVKVKLEEVMVGQAGEYREPLATLQRNMQLRTEVAGVYRELCLQVVKHKHECEIQGALQHLESERVLLFDAMKAELLEKIHRLEEDRQSIDITSEWWSDDMRGKKCKRRSQPSRPDRRKKAALVSGPYIVYMLRDIDILEDWTAIKKAKAALLPLKKKSDNRQQYSARCEGGTLFYEGEKFCKGNTILLEIKDDSASQAVITAVSTGEVWLRRTDGSKTKIYVSQLQKGKYTICKV
;
A
#
# COMPACT_ATOMS: atom_id res chain seq x y z
N MET A 1 -4.66 62.58 21.17
CA MET A 1 -3.51 61.65 21.23
C MET A 1 -4.06 60.29 21.60
N GLY A 2 -3.94 59.30 20.71
CA GLY A 2 -4.43 57.94 20.93
C GLY A 2 -3.90 57.07 19.81
N SER A 3 -2.72 56.50 20.01
CA SER A 3 -2.01 55.69 19.01
C SER A 3 -2.59 54.27 18.97
N THR A 4 -3.19 53.91 17.84
CA THR A 4 -3.56 52.52 17.53
C THR A 4 -2.34 51.80 16.93
N VAL A 5 -1.73 50.92 17.72
CA VAL A 5 -0.67 50.02 17.26
C VAL A 5 -1.32 48.91 16.43
N ARG A 6 -1.09 48.90 15.11
CA ARG A 6 -1.38 47.75 14.25
C ARG A 6 -0.19 46.79 14.33
N LEU A 7 -0.43 45.59 14.87
CA LEU A 7 0.52 44.48 14.84
C LEU A 7 0.44 43.81 13.45
N PHE A 8 1.56 43.83 12.73
CA PHE A 8 1.79 43.03 11.53
C PHE A 8 2.07 41.57 11.93
N PRO A 9 1.50 40.55 11.26
CA PRO A 9 2.01 39.20 11.36
C PRO A 9 3.25 39.08 10.45
N SER A 10 4.40 39.00 11.11
CA SER A 10 5.72 38.82 10.52
C SER A 10 6.12 37.36 10.64
N GLN A 11 6.45 36.74 9.50
CA GLN A 11 7.39 35.62 9.36
C GLN A 11 7.03 34.32 10.11
N VAL A 12 6.10 33.54 9.53
CA VAL A 12 6.13 32.07 9.71
C VAL A 12 7.23 31.56 8.78
N SER A 13 8.26 30.95 9.36
CA SER A 13 9.47 30.59 8.64
C SER A 13 9.19 29.43 7.68
N ASN A 14 9.82 29.42 6.49
CA ASN A 14 9.70 28.32 5.51
C ASN A 14 10.03 26.93 6.10
N VAL A 15 10.70 26.88 7.26
CA VAL A 15 11.01 25.66 8.01
C VAL A 15 9.76 25.08 8.69
N GLU A 16 8.86 25.92 9.23
CA GLU A 16 7.61 25.45 9.86
C GLU A 16 6.65 24.87 8.83
N VAL A 17 6.59 25.43 7.62
CA VAL A 17 5.79 24.86 6.52
C VAL A 17 6.37 23.52 6.08
N LEU A 18 7.69 23.38 6.01
CA LEU A 18 8.34 22.11 5.66
C LEU A 18 8.11 21.02 6.71
N ILE A 19 8.09 21.38 7.99
CA ILE A 19 7.82 20.45 9.10
C ILE A 19 6.36 19.98 9.04
N ILE A 20 5.41 20.88 8.78
CA ILE A 20 3.98 20.52 8.69
C ILE A 20 3.74 19.61 7.47
N VAL A 21 4.39 19.86 6.33
CA VAL A 21 4.28 19.01 5.14
C VAL A 21 4.91 17.63 5.38
N ALA A 22 6.05 17.56 6.06
CA ALA A 22 6.71 16.30 6.40
C ALA A 22 5.89 15.46 7.41
N ASP A 23 5.25 16.10 8.39
CA ASP A 23 4.37 15.41 9.35
C ASP A 23 3.09 14.88 8.67
N LEU A 24 2.56 15.61 7.67
CA LEU A 24 1.40 15.17 6.91
C LEU A 24 1.71 13.98 5.98
N GLU A 25 2.92 13.96 5.41
CA GLU A 25 3.41 12.86 4.56
C GLU A 25 3.75 11.61 5.40
N ASN A 26 4.26 11.80 6.62
CA ASN A 26 4.51 10.73 7.58
C ASN A 26 3.21 10.10 8.13
N GLN A 27 2.17 10.91 8.39
CA GLN A 27 0.84 10.41 8.79
C GLN A 27 0.13 9.63 7.68
N GLN A 28 0.36 9.94 6.40
CA GLN A 28 -0.15 9.14 5.28
C GLN A 28 0.53 7.77 5.18
N SER A 29 1.75 7.62 5.69
CA SER A 29 2.48 6.34 5.69
C SER A 29 2.14 5.42 6.87
N ALA A 30 1.67 5.98 8.00
CA ALA A 30 1.42 5.24 9.23
C ALA A 30 0.00 4.63 9.33
N ALA A 31 -0.93 5.04 8.46
CA ALA A 31 -2.30 4.54 8.41
C ALA A 31 -2.45 3.35 7.42
N ALA A 32 -1.55 2.37 7.50
CA ALA A 32 -1.75 1.07 6.86
C ALA A 32 -2.43 0.12 7.87
N MET A 33 -3.75 -0.01 7.75
CA MET A 33 -4.53 -1.05 8.46
C MET A 33 -4.11 -2.46 7.99
N PRO A 34 -4.23 -3.49 8.84
CA PRO A 34 -3.86 -4.86 8.49
C PRO A 34 -4.76 -5.42 7.40
N ALA A 35 -4.15 -6.11 6.43
CA ALA A 35 -4.81 -6.75 5.31
C ALA A 35 -5.80 -7.84 5.76
N GLN A 36 -7.05 -7.73 5.32
CA GLN A 36 -8.01 -8.84 5.27
C GLN A 36 -7.79 -9.66 3.99
N PRO A 37 -8.14 -10.96 3.97
CA PRO A 37 -7.81 -11.87 2.87
C PRO A 37 -8.62 -11.58 1.60
N ALA A 38 -8.04 -11.94 0.47
CA ALA A 38 -8.45 -11.59 -0.88
C ALA A 38 -9.89 -12.02 -1.25
N LEU A 39 -10.63 -11.09 -1.88
CA LEU A 39 -11.87 -11.34 -2.59
C LEU A 39 -11.60 -12.17 -3.86
N ARG A 40 -12.31 -13.30 -4.01
CA ARG A 40 -12.44 -14.07 -5.25
C ARG A 40 -13.09 -13.21 -6.34
N GLU A 41 -12.58 -13.30 -7.56
CA GLU A 41 -13.12 -12.64 -8.76
C GLU A 41 -14.51 -13.19 -9.12
N PRO A 42 -15.43 -12.37 -9.68
CA PRO A 42 -16.71 -12.85 -10.17
C PRO A 42 -16.55 -13.41 -11.59
N GLU A 43 -16.99 -14.64 -11.79
CA GLU A 43 -17.20 -15.23 -13.12
C GLU A 43 -18.41 -14.55 -13.79
N GLU A 44 -18.29 -14.34 -15.10
CA GLU A 44 -19.31 -13.82 -16.00
C GLU A 44 -20.52 -14.75 -16.03
N GLU A 45 -21.75 -14.27 -15.79
CA GLU A 45 -22.93 -14.94 -16.34
C GLU A 45 -23.99 -13.97 -16.87
N MET A 46 -24.46 -14.38 -18.05
CA MET A 46 -25.35 -13.73 -19.00
C MET A 46 -26.81 -14.03 -18.61
N GLU A 47 -27.70 -13.06 -18.78
CA GLU A 47 -29.14 -13.20 -18.60
C GLU A 47 -29.74 -14.30 -19.50
N LEU A 48 -30.66 -15.12 -18.96
CA LEU A 48 -31.83 -15.65 -19.70
C LEU A 48 -32.89 -16.25 -18.75
N GLU A 49 -34.15 -16.04 -19.13
CA GLU A 49 -35.41 -16.36 -18.45
C GLU A 49 -35.64 -17.84 -18.07
N GLY A 50 -36.46 -18.08 -17.04
CA GLY A 50 -37.16 -19.34 -16.79
C GLY A 50 -37.84 -19.41 -15.41
N ASP A 51 -39.17 -19.40 -15.40
CA ASP A 51 -40.09 -19.39 -14.23
C ASP A 51 -40.31 -20.84 -13.65
N PRO A 52 -41.13 -21.08 -12.59
CA PRO A 52 -40.70 -21.27 -11.20
C PRO A 52 -40.92 -22.70 -10.65
N GLU A 53 -40.10 -23.14 -9.68
CA GLU A 53 -40.42 -24.31 -8.85
C GLU A 53 -39.78 -24.20 -7.45
N VAL A 54 -40.61 -24.38 -6.41
CA VAL A 54 -40.24 -24.44 -4.97
C VAL A 54 -39.96 -25.91 -4.65
N PRO A 55 -38.95 -26.27 -3.82
CA PRO A 55 -39.27 -26.60 -2.43
C PRO A 55 -38.15 -26.37 -1.39
N GLU A 56 -38.62 -26.16 -0.16
CA GLU A 56 -38.15 -26.71 1.13
C GLU A 56 -36.79 -26.32 1.75
N ALA A 57 -36.92 -26.07 3.05
CA ALA A 57 -35.91 -25.75 4.03
C ALA A 57 -34.92 -26.90 4.25
N ASN A 58 -33.69 -26.56 4.63
CA ASN A 58 -32.99 -27.11 5.80
C ASN A 58 -31.76 -26.25 6.10
N GLY A 59 -31.68 -25.81 7.35
CA GLY A 59 -30.50 -25.14 7.89
C GLY A 59 -29.51 -26.18 8.42
N GLU A 60 -28.23 -25.96 8.16
CA GLU A 60 -27.14 -26.65 8.82
C GLU A 60 -26.20 -25.57 9.38
N LEU A 61 -26.22 -25.44 10.72
CA LEU A 61 -25.26 -24.69 11.51
C LEU A 61 -24.35 -25.74 12.16
N GLU A 62 -23.08 -25.77 11.74
CA GLU A 62 -22.02 -26.43 12.48
C GLU A 62 -21.48 -25.46 13.54
N GLU A 63 -21.57 -25.83 14.82
CA GLU A 63 -20.84 -25.19 15.92
C GLU A 63 -19.81 -26.16 16.51
N GLU A 64 -18.57 -25.69 16.55
CA GLU A 64 -17.47 -26.33 17.27
C GLU A 64 -17.55 -26.06 18.78
N ARG A 65 -17.22 -27.11 19.54
CA ARG A 65 -17.21 -27.23 20.99
C ARG A 65 -16.11 -26.39 21.63
N GLU A 66 -16.39 -25.77 22.78
CA GLU A 66 -15.49 -25.82 23.95
C GLU A 66 -16.28 -25.87 25.28
N ARG A 67 -15.71 -26.61 26.23
CA ARG A 67 -16.27 -27.09 27.51
C ARG A 67 -15.90 -26.18 28.68
N GLU A 68 -16.74 -26.30 29.72
CA GLU A 68 -16.56 -26.18 31.19
C GLU A 68 -17.64 -25.25 31.76
N GLY A 69 -18.47 -25.59 32.74
CA GLY A 69 -18.57 -26.71 33.67
C GLY A 69 -19.30 -26.18 34.92
N GLY A 70 -20.40 -26.81 35.34
CA GLY A 70 -21.14 -26.43 36.56
C GLY A 70 -22.59 -26.88 36.58
N GLU A 71 -22.79 -28.14 37.00
CA GLU A 71 -23.79 -28.72 37.95
C GLU A 71 -25.06 -27.87 38.24
N GLU A 72 -26.32 -28.36 38.22
CA GLU A 72 -26.92 -29.58 38.78
C GLU A 72 -28.31 -29.89 38.15
N MET A 73 -28.79 -31.12 38.43
CA MET A 73 -30.19 -31.57 38.62
C MET A 73 -31.05 -32.09 37.44
N MET A 74 -31.21 -33.42 37.46
CA MET A 74 -32.48 -34.19 37.53
C MET A 74 -33.30 -34.52 36.27
N GLU A 75 -33.68 -35.81 36.24
CA GLU A 75 -34.81 -36.49 35.58
C GLU A 75 -34.63 -37.13 34.18
N GLU A 76 -34.33 -38.45 34.24
CA GLU A 76 -35.18 -39.58 33.81
C GLU A 76 -36.22 -39.37 32.69
N SER A 77 -36.10 -40.16 31.62
CA SER A 77 -37.26 -40.84 31.04
C SER A 77 -36.86 -42.12 30.33
N CYS A 78 -37.67 -43.15 30.58
CA CYS A 78 -37.64 -44.51 30.08
C CYS A 78 -37.90 -44.58 28.56
N GLU A 79 -37.47 -45.67 27.91
CA GLU A 79 -38.29 -46.32 26.89
C GLU A 79 -37.85 -47.78 26.65
N ASP A 80 -38.86 -48.64 26.52
CA ASP A 80 -38.90 -50.09 26.45
C ASP A 80 -38.24 -50.72 25.22
N HIS A 81 -37.75 -51.96 25.39
CA HIS A 81 -38.18 -53.19 24.70
C HIS A 81 -37.02 -54.21 24.55
N GLU A 82 -37.17 -55.40 25.14
CA GLU A 82 -37.34 -56.68 24.43
C GLU A 82 -37.03 -57.89 25.33
N SER A 83 -37.93 -58.86 25.25
CA SER A 83 -37.88 -60.18 25.87
C SER A 83 -36.76 -61.05 25.27
N GLU A 84 -36.00 -61.77 26.10
CA GLU A 84 -35.58 -63.16 25.84
C GLU A 84 -35.13 -63.87 27.14
N ARG A 85 -35.97 -64.80 27.60
CA ARG A 85 -35.65 -66.19 27.96
C ARG A 85 -34.21 -66.50 28.41
N GLY A 86 -34.06 -66.85 29.69
CA GLY A 86 -32.85 -67.49 30.22
C GLY A 86 -33.10 -68.10 31.60
N SER A 87 -33.49 -69.37 31.61
CA SER A 87 -33.56 -70.25 32.78
C SER A 87 -32.18 -70.43 33.39
N ASP A 88 -32.01 -70.14 34.68
CA ASP A 88 -31.09 -70.93 35.51
C ASP A 88 -31.59 -70.99 36.96
N LEU A 89 -31.96 -72.20 37.36
CA LEU A 89 -32.43 -72.58 38.68
C LEU A 89 -31.21 -73.09 39.44
N GLU A 90 -30.62 -72.24 40.29
CA GLU A 90 -29.64 -72.69 41.29
C GLU A 90 -30.37 -72.97 42.61
N GLU A 91 -30.34 -74.26 42.90
CA GLU A 91 -30.56 -74.98 44.16
C GLU A 91 -30.09 -74.20 45.41
N SER A 92 -31.03 -73.89 46.31
CA SER A 92 -30.69 -73.66 47.72
C SER A 92 -31.69 -74.42 48.58
N GLU A 93 -31.24 -75.58 49.05
CA GLU A 93 -31.81 -76.30 50.18
C GLU A 93 -31.89 -75.34 51.37
N VAL A 94 -33.10 -75.08 51.86
CA VAL A 94 -33.30 -74.47 53.19
C VAL A 94 -34.25 -75.39 53.94
N GLU A 95 -33.68 -75.93 55.00
CA GLU A 95 -34.25 -76.90 55.93
C GLU A 95 -35.51 -76.35 56.58
N GLU A 96 -36.48 -77.25 56.76
CA GLU A 96 -37.69 -77.02 57.56
C GLU A 96 -37.29 -76.83 59.03
N GLU A 97 -37.40 -75.60 59.54
CA GLU A 97 -37.50 -75.35 60.98
C GLU A 97 -38.90 -74.80 61.27
N GLU A 98 -39.71 -75.66 61.89
CA GLU A 98 -40.98 -75.30 62.53
C GLU A 98 -40.68 -74.44 63.76
N GLU A 99 -40.90 -73.12 63.65
CA GLU A 99 -41.07 -72.25 64.81
C GLU A 99 -42.55 -71.88 64.94
N GLU A 100 -43.20 -72.54 65.90
CA GLU A 100 -44.46 -72.09 66.49
C GLU A 100 -44.21 -70.77 67.24
N GLU A 101 -44.49 -69.66 66.58
CA GLU A 101 -44.68 -68.37 67.24
C GLU A 101 -46.18 -68.02 67.17
N GLU A 102 -46.84 -68.14 68.33
CA GLU A 102 -48.14 -67.52 68.60
C GLU A 102 -48.00 -66.00 68.43
N GLU A 103 -48.23 -65.49 67.23
CA GLU A 103 -48.49 -64.06 67.03
C GLU A 103 -49.95 -63.87 66.68
N GLU A 104 -50.69 -63.42 67.70
CA GLU A 104 -51.94 -62.67 67.66
C GLU A 104 -52.36 -62.26 66.23
N SER A 105 -53.01 -63.18 65.52
CA SER A 105 -53.63 -62.93 64.24
C SER A 105 -54.78 -61.97 64.47
N SER A 106 -54.47 -60.67 64.49
CA SER A 106 -55.46 -59.65 64.24
C SER A 106 -55.95 -59.90 62.82
N GLU A 107 -57.02 -60.68 62.73
CA GLU A 107 -57.87 -60.86 61.57
C GLU A 107 -58.33 -59.45 61.16
N MET A 108 -57.48 -58.75 60.41
CA MET A 108 -57.92 -57.60 59.63
C MET A 108 -58.95 -58.19 58.69
N ASP A 109 -60.19 -57.78 58.90
CA ASP A 109 -61.31 -58.10 58.03
C ASP A 109 -60.85 -57.95 56.57
N ASP A 110 -61.14 -58.93 55.72
CA ASP A 110 -60.80 -58.89 54.29
C ASP A 110 -61.33 -57.59 53.66
N GLU A 111 -62.43 -57.06 54.20
CA GLU A 111 -63.00 -55.76 53.86
C GLU A 111 -62.05 -54.59 54.11
N ASP A 112 -61.21 -54.63 55.15
CA ASP A 112 -60.22 -53.59 55.47
C ASP A 112 -58.99 -53.68 54.55
N CYS A 113 -58.59 -54.89 54.17
CA CYS A 113 -57.57 -55.10 53.14
C CYS A 113 -58.04 -54.59 51.76
N GLU A 114 -59.28 -54.87 51.36
CA GLU A 114 -59.87 -54.36 50.12
C GLU A 114 -60.05 -52.84 50.13
N ARG A 115 -60.38 -52.26 51.30
CA ARG A 115 -60.49 -50.80 51.50
C ARG A 115 -59.15 -50.12 51.28
N ARG A 116 -58.08 -50.58 51.94
CA ARG A 116 -56.71 -50.04 51.77
C ARG A 116 -56.20 -50.19 50.32
N ARG A 117 -56.56 -51.29 49.65
CA ARG A 117 -56.23 -51.50 48.23
C ARG A 117 -56.93 -50.49 47.33
N SER A 118 -58.20 -50.20 47.60
CA SER A 118 -58.98 -49.22 46.85
C SER A 118 -58.45 -47.80 47.07
N GLU A 119 -58.12 -47.43 48.32
CA GLU A 119 -57.50 -46.14 48.64
C GLU A 119 -56.17 -45.95 47.90
N CYS A 120 -55.31 -46.98 47.83
CA CYS A 120 -54.06 -46.92 47.08
C CYS A 120 -54.28 -46.75 45.56
N LEU A 121 -55.30 -47.38 44.98
CA LEU A 121 -55.67 -47.19 43.58
C LEU A 121 -56.24 -45.80 43.31
N ASP A 122 -57.03 -45.26 44.24
CA ASP A 122 -57.56 -43.89 44.15
C ASP A 122 -56.43 -42.86 44.22
N GLU A 123 -55.45 -43.04 45.13
CA GLU A 123 -54.25 -42.20 45.21
C GLU A 123 -53.42 -42.26 43.92
N MET A 124 -53.23 -43.46 43.34
CA MET A 124 -52.53 -43.63 42.07
C MET A 124 -53.26 -42.91 40.93
N SER A 125 -54.59 -43.04 40.86
CA SER A 125 -55.43 -42.34 39.88
C SER A 125 -55.36 -40.82 40.06
N ASP A 126 -55.35 -40.34 41.31
CA ASP A 126 -55.21 -38.91 41.61
C ASP A 126 -53.83 -38.37 41.21
N LEU A 127 -52.76 -39.14 41.42
CA LEU A 127 -51.41 -38.80 40.96
C LEU A 127 -51.31 -38.74 39.43
N GLU A 128 -51.87 -39.73 38.72
CA GLU A 128 -51.92 -39.74 37.26
C GLU A 128 -52.67 -38.51 36.72
N LYS A 129 -53.79 -38.16 37.34
CA LYS A 129 -54.57 -36.96 36.98
C LYS A 129 -53.77 -35.68 37.21
N GLN A 130 -53.08 -35.56 38.35
CA GLN A 130 -52.21 -34.41 38.63
C GLN A 130 -51.09 -34.30 37.59
N PHE A 131 -50.48 -35.42 37.21
CA PHE A 131 -49.44 -35.47 36.19
C PHE A 131 -49.95 -35.00 34.83
N LEU A 132 -51.15 -35.44 34.42
CA LEU A 132 -51.79 -34.99 33.19
C LEU A 132 -52.11 -33.49 33.23
N GLU A 133 -52.62 -32.98 34.34
CA GLU A 133 -52.90 -31.54 34.51
C GLU A 133 -51.62 -30.69 34.47
N LEU A 134 -50.53 -31.16 35.08
CA LEU A 134 -49.21 -30.52 35.04
C LEU A 134 -48.65 -30.50 33.62
N LYS A 135 -48.69 -31.64 32.93
CA LYS A 135 -48.29 -31.78 31.53
C LYS A 135 -49.06 -30.81 30.64
N GLU A 136 -50.38 -30.74 30.80
CA GLU A 136 -51.21 -29.83 29.99
C GLU A 136 -50.92 -28.35 30.30
N LYS A 137 -50.69 -27.99 31.57
CA LYS A 137 -50.28 -26.63 31.96
C LYS A 137 -48.95 -26.25 31.30
N LEU A 138 -47.96 -27.14 31.32
CA LEU A 138 -46.67 -26.93 30.67
C LEU A 138 -46.81 -26.70 29.16
N PHE A 139 -47.61 -27.54 28.47
CA PHE A 139 -47.87 -27.36 27.04
C PHE A 139 -48.59 -26.06 26.73
N ARG A 140 -49.60 -25.70 27.53
CA ARG A 140 -50.34 -24.44 27.37
C ARG A 140 -49.42 -23.24 27.56
N GLU A 141 -48.52 -23.28 28.54
CA GLU A 141 -47.52 -22.23 28.77
C GLU A 141 -46.49 -22.17 27.64
N ARG A 142 -45.97 -23.31 27.18
CA ARG A 142 -45.03 -23.31 26.06
C ARG A 142 -45.65 -22.76 24.78
N LEU A 143 -46.91 -23.13 24.52
CA LEU A 143 -47.66 -22.62 23.38
C LEU A 143 -47.93 -21.11 23.50
N SER A 144 -48.20 -20.60 24.71
CA SER A 144 -48.41 -19.16 24.92
C SER A 144 -47.11 -18.37 24.72
N GLN A 145 -45.97 -18.86 25.22
CA GLN A 145 -44.64 -18.27 24.98
C GLN A 145 -44.35 -18.14 23.47
N VAL A 146 -44.60 -19.20 22.69
CA VAL A 146 -44.39 -19.19 21.24
C VAL A 146 -45.34 -18.21 20.55
N LYS A 147 -46.62 -18.18 20.94
CA LYS A 147 -47.60 -17.24 20.38
C LYS A 147 -47.23 -15.78 20.64
N VAL A 148 -46.74 -15.46 21.84
CA VAL A 148 -46.28 -14.10 22.18
C VAL A 148 -45.09 -13.71 21.31
N LYS A 149 -44.08 -14.58 21.20
CA LYS A 149 -42.92 -14.32 20.31
C LYS A 149 -43.33 -14.16 18.85
N LEU A 150 -44.27 -14.97 18.37
CA LEU A 150 -44.79 -14.84 17.01
C LEU A 150 -45.47 -13.49 16.79
N GLU A 151 -46.31 -13.05 17.73
CA GLU A 151 -46.97 -11.74 17.66
C GLU A 151 -45.95 -10.59 17.70
N GLU A 152 -44.93 -10.67 18.57
CA GLU A 152 -43.84 -9.68 18.62
C GLU A 152 -43.12 -9.56 17.27
N VAL A 153 -42.90 -10.68 16.58
CA VAL A 153 -42.32 -10.70 15.24
C VAL A 153 -43.30 -10.11 14.21
N MET A 154 -44.57 -10.50 14.24
CA MET A 154 -45.59 -10.00 13.30
C MET A 154 -45.81 -8.48 13.41
N VAL A 155 -45.78 -7.94 14.63
CA VAL A 155 -45.89 -6.49 14.89
C VAL A 155 -44.55 -5.77 14.66
N GLY A 156 -43.46 -6.50 14.42
CA GLY A 156 -42.12 -5.94 14.20
C GLY A 156 -41.50 -5.33 15.46
N GLN A 157 -41.92 -5.81 16.63
CA GLN A 157 -41.41 -5.38 17.94
C GLN A 157 -40.36 -6.35 18.52
N ALA A 158 -40.14 -7.50 17.88
CA ALA A 158 -39.12 -8.46 18.29
C ALA A 158 -37.73 -7.81 18.44
N GLY A 159 -37.27 -7.71 19.68
CA GLY A 159 -36.01 -7.06 20.05
C GLY A 159 -34.78 -7.69 19.37
N GLU A 160 -34.82 -9.02 19.22
CA GLU A 160 -33.77 -9.84 18.59
C GLU A 160 -33.39 -9.34 17.18
N TYR A 161 -34.35 -8.77 16.43
CA TYR A 161 -34.10 -8.19 15.10
C TYR A 161 -33.93 -6.67 15.12
N ARG A 162 -34.65 -6.00 16.03
CA ARG A 162 -34.66 -4.53 16.09
C ARG A 162 -33.33 -3.96 16.59
N GLU A 163 -32.68 -4.61 17.55
CA GLU A 163 -31.39 -4.14 18.09
C GLU A 163 -30.25 -4.22 17.07
N PRO A 164 -30.06 -5.35 16.35
CA PRO A 164 -29.11 -5.41 15.24
C PRO A 164 -29.43 -4.39 14.15
N LEU A 165 -30.71 -4.21 13.80
CA LEU A 165 -31.13 -3.24 12.80
C LEU A 165 -30.77 -1.80 13.21
N ALA A 166 -31.07 -1.40 14.44
CA ALA A 166 -30.72 -0.08 14.95
C ALA A 166 -29.20 0.16 14.95
N THR A 167 -28.42 -0.89 15.25
CA THR A 167 -26.96 -0.85 15.21
C THR A 167 -26.43 -0.71 13.79
N LEU A 168 -26.99 -1.46 12.84
CA LEU A 168 -26.65 -1.33 11.43
C LEU A 168 -26.98 0.07 10.88
N GLN A 169 -28.14 0.62 11.26
CA GLN A 169 -28.55 1.98 10.88
C GLN A 169 -27.58 3.04 11.43
N ARG A 170 -27.17 2.93 12.70
CA ARG A 170 -26.12 3.80 13.28
C ARG A 170 -24.80 3.67 12.54
N ASN A 171 -24.37 2.45 12.22
CA ASN A 171 -23.12 2.22 11.48
C ASN A 171 -23.16 2.82 10.08
N MET A 172 -24.31 2.75 9.39
CA MET A 172 -24.51 3.39 8.10
C MET A 172 -24.39 4.92 8.20
N GLN A 173 -25.01 5.52 9.22
CA GLN A 173 -24.91 6.95 9.48
C GLN A 173 -23.46 7.37 9.75
N LEU A 174 -22.77 6.67 10.65
CA LEU A 174 -21.36 6.93 10.95
C LEU A 174 -20.46 6.81 9.71
N ARG A 175 -20.65 5.76 8.88
CA ARG A 175 -19.91 5.62 7.61
C ARG A 175 -20.14 6.80 6.67
N THR A 176 -21.38 7.28 6.60
CA THR A 176 -21.75 8.43 5.75
C THR A 176 -21.10 9.72 6.26
N GLU A 177 -21.13 9.95 7.57
CA GLU A 177 -20.48 11.11 8.21
C GLU A 177 -18.97 11.09 8.01
N VAL A 178 -18.31 9.96 8.27
CA VAL A 178 -16.87 9.78 8.07
C VAL A 178 -16.50 10.01 6.60
N ALA A 179 -17.27 9.47 5.65
CA ALA A 179 -17.03 9.72 4.23
C ALA A 179 -17.19 11.21 3.87
N GLY A 180 -18.13 11.92 4.50
CA GLY A 180 -18.31 13.36 4.36
C GLY A 180 -17.09 14.15 4.85
N VAL A 181 -16.58 13.84 6.04
CA VAL A 181 -15.37 14.47 6.60
C VAL A 181 -14.15 14.18 5.72
N TYR A 182 -13.99 12.93 5.27
CA TYR A 182 -12.90 12.54 4.40
C TYR A 182 -12.92 13.33 3.08
N ARG A 183 -14.08 13.46 2.45
CA ARG A 183 -14.26 14.28 1.25
C ARG A 183 -13.83 15.72 1.48
N GLU A 184 -14.23 16.34 2.58
CA GLU A 184 -13.86 17.72 2.89
C GLU A 184 -12.34 17.87 3.06
N LEU A 185 -11.70 16.93 3.77
CA LEU A 185 -10.25 16.93 3.93
C LEU A 185 -9.53 16.79 2.58
N CYS A 186 -10.00 15.89 1.70
CA CYS A 186 -9.45 15.76 0.35
C CYS A 186 -9.57 17.07 -0.44
N LEU A 187 -10.71 17.76 -0.35
CA LEU A 187 -10.89 19.05 -1.01
C LEU A 187 -9.94 20.11 -0.46
N GLN A 188 -9.71 20.14 0.85
CA GLN A 188 -8.75 21.05 1.47
C GLN A 188 -7.31 20.76 1.00
N VAL A 189 -6.90 19.49 0.93
CA VAL A 189 -5.59 19.12 0.41
C VAL A 189 -5.41 19.58 -1.04
N VAL A 190 -6.43 19.42 -1.89
CA VAL A 190 -6.40 19.89 -3.28
C VAL A 190 -6.28 21.42 -3.35
N LYS A 191 -7.03 22.15 -2.50
CA LYS A 191 -6.93 23.62 -2.42
C LYS A 191 -5.53 24.06 -2.01
N HIS A 192 -4.97 23.48 -0.95
CA HIS A 192 -3.62 23.84 -0.50
C HIS A 192 -2.56 23.54 -1.57
N LYS A 193 -2.64 22.39 -2.25
CA LYS A 193 -1.74 22.08 -3.37
C LYS A 193 -1.83 23.13 -4.49
N HIS A 194 -3.05 23.52 -4.84
CA HIS A 194 -3.29 24.54 -5.85
C HIS A 194 -2.72 25.91 -5.44
N GLU A 195 -2.93 26.32 -4.19
CA GLU A 195 -2.41 27.57 -3.64
C GLU A 195 -0.87 27.57 -3.60
N CYS A 196 -0.25 26.47 -3.17
CA CYS A 196 1.20 26.30 -3.19
C CYS A 196 1.77 26.38 -4.61
N GLU A 197 1.10 25.77 -5.60
CA GLU A 197 1.53 25.81 -7.00
C GLU A 197 1.47 27.24 -7.55
N ILE A 198 0.38 27.97 -7.29
CA ILE A 198 0.25 29.39 -7.66
C ILE A 198 1.38 30.21 -7.04
N GLN A 199 1.62 30.03 -5.74
CA GLN A 199 2.65 30.76 -5.03
C GLN A 199 4.04 30.44 -5.58
N GLY A 200 4.33 29.17 -5.85
CA GLY A 200 5.58 28.71 -6.45
C GLY A 200 5.82 29.34 -7.82
N ALA A 201 4.79 29.33 -8.68
CA ALA A 201 4.86 29.94 -10.01
C ALA A 201 5.11 31.46 -9.95
N LEU A 202 4.45 32.16 -9.02
CA LEU A 202 4.66 33.60 -8.82
C LEU A 202 6.08 33.93 -8.34
N GLN A 203 6.59 33.18 -7.37
CA GLN A 203 7.96 33.37 -6.86
C GLN A 203 9.01 33.04 -7.91
N HIS A 204 8.78 32.00 -8.71
CA HIS A 204 9.64 31.65 -9.83
C HIS A 204 9.68 32.78 -10.87
N LEU A 205 8.52 33.32 -11.26
CA LEU A 205 8.44 34.44 -12.19
C LEU A 205 9.15 35.69 -11.67
N GLU A 206 8.95 36.05 -10.40
CA GLU A 206 9.60 37.21 -9.78
C GLU A 206 11.12 37.03 -9.76
N SER A 207 11.59 35.81 -9.47
CA SER A 207 13.02 35.46 -9.42
C SER A 207 13.66 35.52 -10.81
N GLU A 208 13.03 34.95 -11.83
CA GLU A 208 13.46 35.04 -13.24
C GLU A 208 13.51 36.50 -13.71
N ARG A 209 12.52 37.31 -13.31
CA ARG A 209 12.52 38.75 -13.62
C ARG A 209 13.75 39.43 -13.05
N VAL A 210 14.07 39.20 -11.77
CA VAL A 210 15.24 39.79 -11.11
C VAL A 210 16.54 39.30 -11.76
N LEU A 211 16.67 37.99 -11.99
CA LEU A 211 17.84 37.39 -12.62
C LEU A 211 18.10 38.00 -14.02
N LEU A 212 17.06 38.21 -14.81
CA LEU A 212 17.16 38.84 -16.13
C LEU A 212 17.63 40.29 -16.04
N PHE A 213 17.09 41.07 -15.10
CA PHE A 213 17.55 42.44 -14.87
C PHE A 213 19.02 42.51 -14.45
N ASP A 214 19.45 41.61 -13.55
CA ASP A 214 20.84 41.53 -13.13
C ASP A 214 21.77 41.09 -14.27
N ALA A 215 21.34 40.15 -15.10
CA ALA A 215 22.07 39.74 -16.30
C ALA A 215 22.25 40.89 -17.29
N MET A 216 21.16 41.62 -17.61
CA MET A 216 21.24 42.81 -18.48
C MET A 216 22.16 43.88 -17.88
N LYS A 217 22.08 44.12 -16.58
CA LYS A 217 22.94 45.07 -15.89
C LYS A 217 24.41 44.65 -15.98
N ALA A 218 24.72 43.37 -15.76
CA ALA A 218 26.07 42.83 -15.87
C ALA A 218 26.61 42.98 -17.30
N GLU A 219 25.82 42.68 -18.33
CA GLU A 219 26.21 42.88 -19.73
C GLU A 219 26.50 44.35 -20.05
N LEU A 220 25.70 45.28 -19.53
CA LEU A 220 25.93 46.71 -19.73
C LEU A 220 27.20 47.17 -19.02
N LEU A 221 27.45 46.72 -17.80
CA LEU A 221 28.68 47.03 -17.07
C LEU A 221 29.92 46.45 -17.74
N GLU A 222 29.85 45.22 -18.24
CA GLU A 222 30.93 44.60 -19.02
C GLU A 222 31.19 45.36 -20.33
N LYS A 223 30.13 45.80 -21.04
CA LYS A 223 30.29 46.66 -22.23
C LYS A 223 30.94 48.00 -21.89
N ILE A 224 30.59 48.61 -20.75
CA ILE A 224 31.23 49.84 -20.27
C ILE A 224 32.71 49.57 -19.97
N HIS A 225 33.02 48.53 -19.21
CA HIS A 225 34.40 48.15 -18.89
C HIS A 225 35.24 47.90 -20.14
N ARG A 226 34.73 47.15 -21.13
CA ARG A 226 35.43 46.94 -22.41
C ARG A 226 35.69 48.23 -23.16
N LEU A 227 34.73 49.16 -23.17
CA LEU A 227 34.94 50.47 -23.80
C LEU A 227 35.98 51.31 -23.04
N GLU A 228 36.05 51.19 -21.72
CA GLU A 228 37.07 51.86 -20.91
C GLU A 228 38.45 51.24 -21.13
N GLU A 229 38.56 49.92 -21.22
CA GLU A 229 39.76 49.18 -21.59
C GLU A 229 40.21 49.56 -23.00
N ASP A 230 39.31 49.60 -23.98
CA ASP A 230 39.61 50.03 -25.35
C ASP A 230 40.15 51.46 -25.34
N ARG A 231 39.53 52.39 -24.58
CA ARG A 231 40.02 53.77 -24.43
C ARG A 231 41.44 53.81 -23.84
N GLN A 232 41.68 53.08 -22.75
CA GLN A 232 43.00 52.99 -22.13
C GLN A 232 44.04 52.33 -23.05
N SER A 233 43.62 51.31 -23.80
CA SER A 233 44.48 50.61 -24.76
C SER A 233 44.89 51.52 -25.90
N ILE A 234 43.99 52.38 -26.41
CA ILE A 234 44.30 53.40 -27.42
C ILE A 234 45.26 54.45 -26.85
N ASP A 235 45.06 54.90 -25.61
CA ASP A 235 45.96 55.88 -24.97
C ASP A 235 47.38 55.30 -24.82
N ILE A 236 47.52 54.05 -24.35
CA ILE A 236 48.79 53.34 -24.23
C ILE A 236 49.41 53.06 -25.61
N THR A 237 48.60 52.56 -26.55
CA THR A 237 49.04 52.25 -27.91
C THR A 237 49.49 53.53 -28.63
N SER A 238 48.79 54.65 -28.45
CA SER A 238 49.17 55.95 -28.98
C SER A 238 50.51 56.44 -28.42
N GLU A 239 50.82 56.21 -27.14
CA GLU A 239 52.16 56.50 -26.60
C GLU A 239 53.26 55.66 -27.26
N TRP A 240 53.00 54.38 -27.54
CA TRP A 240 53.96 53.46 -28.16
C TRP A 240 54.19 53.75 -29.65
N TRP A 241 53.16 54.14 -30.41
CA TRP A 241 53.30 54.55 -31.82
C TRP A 241 53.72 56.02 -31.98
N SER A 242 53.55 56.87 -30.96
CA SER A 242 54.02 58.26 -30.99
C SER A 242 55.51 58.40 -30.64
N ASP A 243 56.09 57.45 -29.89
CA ASP A 243 57.51 57.50 -29.53
C ASP A 243 58.45 57.24 -30.73
N ASP A 244 57.98 56.50 -31.74
CA ASP A 244 58.75 56.27 -32.99
C ASP A 244 58.72 57.47 -33.96
N MET A 245 58.01 58.55 -33.62
CA MET A 245 57.93 59.79 -34.41
C MET A 245 58.50 61.02 -33.70
N ARG A 246 59.40 60.85 -32.72
CA ARG A 246 60.28 61.94 -32.24
C ARG A 246 61.64 61.93 -32.92
N GLY A 247 61.62 61.91 -34.25
CA GLY A 247 62.82 61.89 -35.06
C GLY A 247 62.67 62.53 -36.44
N LYS A 248 62.18 63.79 -36.53
CA LYS A 248 62.54 64.84 -37.52
C LYS A 248 61.34 65.73 -37.89
N LYS A 249 61.51 67.02 -37.59
CA LYS A 249 61.07 68.23 -38.31
C LYS A 249 59.93 68.03 -39.35
N CYS A 250 58.76 68.60 -39.08
CA CYS A 250 58.04 69.36 -40.10
C CYS A 250 57.21 70.51 -39.50
N LYS A 251 57.61 71.71 -39.87
CA LYS A 251 56.99 73.01 -39.60
C LYS A 251 56.07 73.29 -40.78
N ARG A 252 54.75 73.37 -40.59
CA ARG A 252 53.87 74.37 -41.24
C ARG A 252 52.38 74.18 -40.91
N ARG A 253 51.86 75.23 -40.26
CA ARG A 253 50.63 75.97 -40.60
C ARG A 253 49.27 75.32 -40.24
N SER A 254 48.79 75.79 -39.10
CA SER A 254 47.37 76.04 -38.79
C SER A 254 46.66 76.80 -39.91
N GLN A 255 45.50 76.29 -40.39
CA GLN A 255 44.17 76.92 -40.28
C GLN A 255 43.08 75.97 -40.88
N PRO A 256 41.81 76.10 -40.44
CA PRO A 256 40.73 75.13 -40.56
C PRO A 256 39.87 75.38 -41.81
N SER A 257 39.33 74.33 -42.40
CA SER A 257 38.20 74.44 -43.34
C SER A 257 37.28 73.23 -43.21
N ARG A 258 36.04 73.49 -42.78
CA ARG A 258 34.89 72.61 -42.92
C ARG A 258 34.43 72.59 -44.38
N PRO A 259 33.75 71.52 -44.83
CA PRO A 259 32.31 71.63 -45.05
C PRO A 259 31.58 70.41 -44.45
N ASP A 260 30.55 70.62 -43.65
CA ASP A 260 29.16 70.80 -44.04
C ASP A 260 28.41 69.49 -44.33
N ARG A 261 27.30 69.42 -43.61
CA ARG A 261 26.14 68.54 -43.57
C ARG A 261 25.93 67.51 -44.69
N ARG A 262 25.44 66.35 -44.22
CA ARG A 262 24.60 65.34 -44.88
C ARG A 262 25.32 64.34 -45.78
N LYS A 263 25.36 63.09 -45.32
CA LYS A 263 24.57 62.00 -45.90
C LYS A 263 24.44 60.89 -44.87
N LYS A 264 23.20 60.63 -44.44
CA LYS A 264 22.81 59.33 -43.91
C LYS A 264 23.25 58.31 -44.97
N ALA A 265 24.09 57.35 -44.61
CA ALA A 265 24.36 56.23 -45.48
C ALA A 265 23.00 55.59 -45.80
N ALA A 266 22.67 55.58 -47.09
CA ALA A 266 21.44 54.99 -47.58
C ALA A 266 21.40 53.53 -47.14
N LEU A 267 20.28 53.13 -46.54
CA LEU A 267 19.90 51.73 -46.39
C LEU A 267 19.96 51.12 -47.78
N VAL A 268 21.00 50.33 -48.05
CA VAL A 268 21.07 49.48 -49.23
C VAL A 268 20.03 48.39 -49.03
N SER A 269 18.86 48.60 -49.62
CA SER A 269 17.83 47.58 -49.78
C SER A 269 18.20 46.73 -50.99
N GLY A 270 18.80 45.57 -50.72
CA GLY A 270 19.17 44.56 -51.70
C GLY A 270 19.86 43.39 -50.99
N PRO A 271 19.81 42.15 -51.52
CA PRO A 271 20.42 41.00 -50.86
C PRO A 271 21.92 41.24 -50.71
N TYR A 272 22.34 41.47 -49.47
CA TYR A 272 23.72 41.72 -49.09
C TYR A 272 24.49 40.40 -49.15
N ILE A 273 25.45 40.29 -50.07
CA ILE A 273 26.40 39.17 -50.09
C ILE A 273 27.33 39.37 -48.90
N VAL A 274 27.09 38.63 -47.81
CA VAL A 274 27.96 38.59 -46.63
C VAL A 274 29.19 37.77 -47.01
N TYR A 275 30.34 38.44 -47.19
CA TYR A 275 31.63 37.77 -47.44
C TYR A 275 32.26 37.15 -46.18
N MET A 276 31.68 37.41 -45.01
CA MET A 276 32.10 36.84 -43.73
C MET A 276 31.21 35.65 -43.39
N LEU A 277 31.83 34.51 -43.11
CA LEU A 277 31.12 33.37 -42.51
C LEU A 277 30.58 33.76 -41.13
N ARG A 278 29.49 33.12 -40.69
CA ARG A 278 28.97 33.33 -39.34
C ARG A 278 29.92 32.66 -38.35
N ASP A 279 29.99 33.15 -37.12
CA ASP A 279 30.84 32.58 -36.07
C ASP A 279 30.58 31.08 -35.85
N ILE A 280 29.33 30.63 -36.06
CA ILE A 280 28.92 29.22 -35.99
C ILE A 280 29.64 28.38 -37.05
N ASP A 281 29.68 28.86 -38.30
CA ASP A 281 30.31 28.14 -39.41
C ASP A 281 31.84 28.10 -39.20
N ILE A 282 32.43 29.18 -38.66
CA ILE A 282 33.85 29.25 -38.29
C ILE A 282 34.18 28.26 -37.17
N LEU A 283 33.32 28.16 -36.15
CA LEU A 283 33.48 27.22 -35.03
C LEU A 283 33.33 25.77 -35.48
N GLU A 284 32.39 25.49 -36.37
CA GLU A 284 32.19 24.16 -36.95
C GLU A 284 33.43 23.72 -37.76
N ASP A 285 33.93 24.57 -38.66
CA ASP A 285 35.16 24.33 -39.42
C ASP A 285 36.37 24.16 -38.50
N TRP A 286 36.50 24.99 -37.47
CA TRP A 286 37.56 24.85 -36.47
C TRP A 286 37.52 23.50 -35.75
N THR A 287 36.32 23.02 -35.45
CA THR A 287 36.10 21.72 -34.80
C THR A 287 36.40 20.58 -35.78
N ALA A 288 36.00 20.71 -37.05
CA ALA A 288 36.31 19.76 -38.10
C ALA A 288 37.83 19.65 -38.33
N ILE A 289 38.55 20.78 -38.36
CA ILE A 289 40.01 20.81 -38.47
C ILE A 289 40.67 20.13 -37.26
N LYS A 290 40.21 20.40 -36.04
CA LYS A 290 40.72 19.70 -34.84
C LYS A 290 40.48 18.20 -34.91
N LYS A 291 39.30 17.77 -35.37
CA LYS A 291 38.93 16.36 -35.50
C LYS A 291 39.76 15.66 -36.57
N ALA A 292 39.98 16.28 -37.73
CA ALA A 292 40.85 15.77 -38.78
C ALA A 292 42.31 15.69 -38.33
N LYS A 293 42.79 16.68 -37.57
CA LYS A 293 44.14 16.70 -37.01
C LYS A 293 44.33 15.61 -35.94
N ALA A 294 43.31 15.31 -35.14
CA ALA A 294 43.32 14.19 -34.20
C ALA A 294 43.30 12.83 -34.92
N ALA A 295 42.61 12.72 -36.07
CA ALA A 295 42.58 11.52 -36.88
C ALA A 295 43.90 11.25 -37.65
N LEU A 296 44.73 12.28 -37.85
CA LEU A 296 46.06 12.18 -38.48
C LEU A 296 47.18 11.77 -37.50
N LEU A 297 46.91 11.70 -36.19
CA LEU A 297 47.85 11.12 -35.23
C LEU A 297 47.74 9.59 -35.24
N PRO A 298 48.82 8.83 -35.50
CA PRO A 298 48.75 7.37 -35.53
C PRO A 298 48.42 6.83 -34.12
N LEU A 299 47.23 6.25 -34.03
CA LEU A 299 46.64 5.65 -32.84
C LEU A 299 47.41 4.40 -32.40
N LYS A 300 48.38 4.54 -31.49
CA LYS A 300 48.85 3.38 -30.70
C LYS A 300 47.74 2.97 -29.72
N LYS A 301 46.94 2.01 -30.17
CA LYS A 301 45.92 1.31 -29.40
C LYS A 301 46.59 0.56 -28.23
N LYS A 302 46.51 1.10 -27.00
CA LYS A 302 46.64 0.32 -25.77
C LYS A 302 45.24 -0.18 -25.41
N SER A 303 45.06 -1.50 -25.43
CA SER A 303 43.88 -2.18 -24.91
C SER A 303 43.88 -2.08 -23.39
N ASP A 304 43.00 -1.27 -22.83
CA ASP A 304 42.62 -1.35 -21.42
C ASP A 304 41.55 -2.46 -21.30
N ASN A 305 41.95 -3.62 -20.77
CA ASN A 305 41.06 -4.75 -20.56
C ASN A 305 40.25 -4.52 -19.27
N ARG A 306 39.19 -3.72 -19.38
CA ARG A 306 38.18 -3.59 -18.34
C ARG A 306 36.93 -4.34 -18.83
N GLN A 307 36.91 -5.65 -18.64
CA GLN A 307 35.68 -6.46 -18.79
C GLN A 307 34.67 -5.96 -17.77
N GLN A 308 33.77 -5.09 -18.23
CA GLN A 308 32.68 -4.54 -17.43
C GLN A 308 31.47 -5.44 -17.66
N TYR A 309 31.21 -6.35 -16.73
CA TYR A 309 30.08 -7.27 -16.80
C TYR A 309 28.77 -6.50 -16.65
N SER A 310 27.87 -6.63 -17.61
CA SER A 310 26.53 -6.04 -17.55
C SER A 310 25.60 -6.96 -16.79
N ALA A 311 25.26 -6.61 -15.54
CA ALA A 311 24.29 -7.33 -14.72
C ALA A 311 23.22 -6.37 -14.18
N ARG A 312 21.94 -6.71 -14.34
CA ARG A 312 20.79 -5.95 -13.84
C ARG A 312 19.68 -6.88 -13.36
N CYS A 313 18.93 -6.47 -12.34
CA CYS A 313 17.70 -7.15 -11.91
C CYS A 313 16.51 -6.26 -12.17
N GLU A 314 15.50 -6.78 -12.87
CA GLU A 314 14.26 -6.06 -13.16
C GLU A 314 13.08 -7.05 -13.07
N GLY A 315 12.05 -6.71 -12.29
CA GLY A 315 10.82 -7.50 -12.18
C GLY A 315 10.99 -8.98 -11.80
N GLY A 316 11.92 -9.31 -10.89
CA GLY A 316 12.18 -10.70 -10.48
C GLY A 316 12.94 -11.55 -11.51
N THR A 317 13.52 -10.92 -12.53
CA THR A 317 14.37 -11.56 -13.54
C THR A 317 15.77 -10.95 -13.49
N LEU A 318 16.80 -11.80 -13.49
CA LEU A 318 18.20 -11.39 -13.57
C LEU A 318 18.61 -11.35 -15.04
N PHE A 319 19.21 -10.24 -15.48
CA PHE A 319 19.85 -10.13 -16.78
C PHE A 319 21.36 -10.06 -16.59
N TYR A 320 22.10 -10.99 -17.18
CA TYR A 320 23.57 -11.04 -17.12
C TYR A 320 24.13 -11.26 -18.53
N GLU A 321 25.03 -10.37 -18.97
CA GLU A 321 25.63 -10.39 -20.32
C GLU A 321 24.62 -10.50 -21.50
N GLY A 322 23.39 -10.01 -21.30
CA GLY A 322 22.32 -10.05 -22.31
C GLY A 322 21.41 -11.27 -22.23
N GLU A 323 21.74 -12.26 -21.40
CA GLU A 323 20.88 -13.42 -21.14
C GLU A 323 19.93 -13.15 -19.95
N LYS A 324 18.72 -13.72 -20.03
CA LYS A 324 17.70 -13.59 -18.98
C LYS A 324 17.60 -14.87 -18.14
N PHE A 325 17.54 -14.70 -16.83
CA PHE A 325 17.51 -15.77 -15.86
C PHE A 325 16.35 -15.58 -14.87
N CYS A 326 15.51 -16.62 -14.74
CA CYS A 326 14.35 -16.63 -13.86
C CYS A 326 14.51 -17.68 -12.75
N LYS A 327 13.64 -17.61 -11.74
CA LYS A 327 13.51 -18.66 -10.71
C LYS A 327 13.28 -20.02 -11.39
N GLY A 328 14.04 -21.03 -10.98
CA GLY A 328 14.00 -22.39 -11.52
C GLY A 328 15.03 -22.68 -12.61
N ASN A 329 15.72 -21.67 -13.15
CA ASN A 329 16.75 -21.91 -14.17
C ASN A 329 18.00 -22.55 -13.55
N THR A 330 18.50 -23.58 -14.21
CA THR A 330 19.80 -24.19 -13.92
C THR A 330 20.90 -23.43 -14.63
N ILE A 331 21.89 -22.98 -13.87
CA ILE A 331 23.02 -22.18 -14.34
C ILE A 331 24.34 -22.80 -13.91
N LEU A 332 25.39 -22.50 -14.63
CA LEU A 332 26.76 -22.78 -14.23
C LEU A 332 27.32 -21.52 -13.55
N LEU A 333 27.60 -21.62 -12.26
CA LEU A 333 28.19 -20.55 -11.46
C LEU A 333 29.70 -20.78 -11.39
N GLU A 334 30.46 -19.86 -11.98
CA GLU A 334 31.90 -19.83 -11.85
C GLU A 334 32.29 -18.72 -10.87
N ILE A 335 33.12 -19.09 -9.90
CA ILE A 335 33.64 -18.16 -8.89
C ILE A 335 35.05 -17.84 -9.34
N LYS A 336 35.39 -16.55 -9.38
CA LYS A 336 36.76 -16.14 -9.67
C LYS A 336 37.68 -16.77 -8.62
N ASP A 337 38.53 -17.70 -9.08
CA ASP A 337 39.47 -18.54 -8.30
C ASP A 337 38.97 -19.93 -7.85
N ASP A 338 37.81 -20.43 -8.31
CA ASP A 338 37.30 -21.78 -7.99
C ASP A 338 36.63 -22.49 -9.18
N SER A 339 36.32 -23.79 -9.04
CA SER A 339 35.73 -24.61 -10.11
C SER A 339 34.27 -24.24 -10.39
N ALA A 340 33.90 -24.16 -11.67
CA ALA A 340 32.54 -23.90 -12.09
C ALA A 340 31.58 -24.98 -11.55
N SER A 341 30.52 -24.54 -10.87
CA SER A 341 29.58 -25.40 -10.14
C SER A 341 28.16 -25.17 -10.64
N GLN A 342 27.40 -26.24 -10.86
CA GLN A 342 26.00 -26.13 -11.28
C GLN A 342 25.12 -25.68 -10.11
N ALA A 343 24.24 -24.71 -10.35
CA ALA A 343 23.33 -24.18 -9.35
C ALA A 343 21.97 -23.83 -9.96
N VAL A 344 20.91 -23.88 -9.15
CA VAL A 344 19.54 -23.52 -9.55
C VAL A 344 19.12 -22.23 -8.87
N ILE A 345 18.58 -21.29 -9.64
CA ILE A 345 18.07 -20.02 -9.12
C ILE A 345 16.81 -20.27 -8.31
N THR A 346 16.87 -20.02 -7.00
CA THR A 346 15.74 -20.23 -6.08
C THR A 346 14.87 -18.98 -5.92
N ALA A 347 15.47 -17.80 -5.97
CA ALA A 347 14.76 -16.52 -5.93
C ALA A 347 15.62 -15.38 -6.51
N VAL A 348 14.99 -14.38 -7.11
CA VAL A 348 15.62 -13.16 -7.61
C VAL A 348 14.89 -11.96 -7.01
N SER A 349 15.61 -11.08 -6.35
CA SER A 349 15.09 -9.84 -5.76
C SER A 349 15.75 -8.61 -6.38
N THR A 350 15.35 -7.42 -5.97
CA THR A 350 15.91 -6.13 -6.41
C THR A 350 17.33 -5.94 -5.86
N GLY A 351 18.31 -6.57 -6.51
CA GLY A 351 19.74 -6.41 -6.22
C GLY A 351 20.45 -7.65 -5.66
N GLU A 352 19.71 -8.74 -5.40
CA GLU A 352 20.26 -10.00 -4.89
C GLU A 352 19.62 -11.23 -5.55
N VAL A 353 20.41 -12.29 -5.67
CA VAL A 353 20.03 -13.55 -6.32
C VAL A 353 20.38 -14.70 -5.39
N TRP A 354 19.40 -15.57 -5.13
CA TRP A 354 19.55 -16.76 -4.32
C TRP A 354 19.70 -17.99 -5.20
N LEU A 355 20.79 -18.71 -5.00
CA LEU A 355 21.16 -19.91 -5.73
C LEU A 355 21.19 -21.12 -4.80
N ARG A 356 20.83 -22.30 -5.31
CA ARG A 356 21.01 -23.59 -4.63
C ARG A 356 21.98 -24.42 -5.46
N ARG A 357 23.12 -24.78 -4.89
CA ARG A 357 24.12 -25.64 -5.54
C ARG A 357 23.64 -27.10 -5.60
N THR A 358 24.29 -27.91 -6.42
CA THR A 358 24.11 -29.38 -6.43
C THR A 358 24.34 -30.02 -5.06
N ASP A 359 25.17 -29.40 -4.22
CA ASP A 359 25.50 -29.88 -2.87
C ASP A 359 24.40 -29.55 -1.84
N GLY A 360 23.25 -29.03 -2.28
CA GLY A 360 22.13 -28.61 -1.43
C GLY A 360 22.34 -27.28 -0.70
N SER A 361 23.56 -26.74 -0.71
CA SER A 361 23.91 -25.46 -0.09
C SER A 361 23.25 -24.27 -0.81
N LYS A 362 22.72 -23.32 -0.05
CA LYS A 362 22.15 -22.06 -0.55
C LYS A 362 23.22 -20.97 -0.55
N THR A 363 23.41 -20.29 -1.68
CA THR A 363 24.38 -19.19 -1.84
C THR A 363 23.64 -17.93 -2.26
N LYS A 364 23.95 -16.81 -1.60
CA LYS A 364 23.43 -15.48 -1.93
C LYS A 364 24.48 -14.69 -2.70
N ILE A 365 24.11 -14.13 -3.84
CA ILE A 365 24.98 -13.29 -4.69
C ILE A 365 24.33 -11.92 -4.90
N TYR A 366 25.12 -10.86 -4.76
CA TYR A 366 24.65 -9.51 -5.08
C TYR A 366 24.95 -9.16 -6.54
N VAL A 367 24.06 -8.41 -7.18
CA VAL A 367 24.25 -7.92 -8.57
C VAL A 367 25.55 -7.15 -8.72
N SER A 368 25.95 -6.40 -7.68
CA SER A 368 27.23 -5.68 -7.65
C SER A 368 28.46 -6.60 -7.71
N GLN A 369 28.34 -7.86 -7.27
CA GLN A 369 29.43 -8.85 -7.36
C GLN A 369 29.53 -9.45 -8.77
N LEU A 370 28.40 -9.60 -9.45
CA LEU A 370 28.34 -9.98 -10.87
C LEU A 370 28.93 -8.88 -11.76
N GLN A 371 28.57 -7.61 -11.53
CA GLN A 371 29.13 -6.45 -12.24
C GLN A 371 30.64 -6.30 -12.06
N LYS A 372 31.14 -6.66 -10.86
CA LYS A 372 32.58 -6.66 -10.53
C LYS A 372 33.32 -7.90 -11.03
N GLY A 373 32.63 -8.87 -11.65
CA GLY A 373 33.21 -10.10 -12.16
C GLY A 373 33.77 -11.02 -11.09
N LYS A 374 33.21 -11.01 -9.87
CA LYS A 374 33.57 -11.98 -8.82
C LYS A 374 32.90 -13.34 -9.07
N TYR A 375 31.73 -13.30 -9.67
CA TYR A 375 30.96 -14.45 -10.09
C TYR A 375 30.59 -14.27 -11.55
N THR A 376 30.71 -15.34 -12.33
CA THR A 376 30.27 -15.43 -13.73
C THR A 376 29.15 -16.47 -13.79
N ILE A 377 28.09 -16.16 -14.52
CA ILE A 377 26.90 -17.02 -14.64
C ILE A 377 26.71 -17.35 -16.12
N CYS A 378 26.66 -18.63 -16.43
CA CYS A 378 26.35 -19.13 -17.77
C CYS A 378 25.10 -20.01 -17.73
N LYS A 379 24.30 -19.98 -18.79
CA LYS A 379 23.18 -20.91 -18.93
C LYS A 379 23.70 -22.33 -19.23
N VAL A 380 23.12 -23.33 -18.57
CA VAL A 380 23.37 -24.76 -18.85
C VAL A 380 22.51 -25.24 -20.01
#